data_AF-A9GGY9-F1
#
_entry.id   AF-A9GGY9-F1
#
_cell.length_a   1.000
_cell.length_b   1.000
_cell.length_c   1.000
_cell.angle_alpha   90.00
_cell.angle_beta   90.00
_cell.angle_gamma   90.00
#
_symmetry.space_group_name_H-M   'P 1'
#
loop_
_entity.id
_entity.type
_entity.pdbx_description
1 polymer ?
#
loop_
_entity_poly.entity_id
_entity_poly.type
_entity_poly.pdbx_seq_one_letter_code
_entity_poly.pdbx_strand_id
1 'polypeptide(L)'
;MTDISEAARRLGLRGAVEALEEVDAPAGIRCYTGRLRRLPDIAVSLIEDGAWGSFDVDFIDAVCTDVEPHLRAAAVFVGDAGGAADWVGWGPELTFFSGREWTVRFALAPGAGELGTLVTFDGVHVTGADDLADAELVD
;
A
#
# COMPACT_ATOMS: atom_id res chain seq x y z
N MET A 1 -11.05 -1.82 23.71
CA MET A 1 -11.96 -2.19 22.61
C MET A 1 -11.77 -1.12 21.56
N THR A 2 -10.86 -1.36 20.62
CA THR A 2 -10.34 -0.31 19.74
C THR A 2 -11.32 -0.10 18.59
N ASP A 3 -11.81 1.13 18.44
CA ASP A 3 -12.93 1.46 17.58
C ASP A 3 -12.52 1.29 16.10
N ILE A 4 -13.13 0.33 15.41
CA ILE A 4 -12.96 0.16 13.96
C ILE A 4 -13.89 1.15 13.24
N SER A 5 -13.38 1.86 12.22
CA SER A 5 -14.15 2.89 11.51
C SER A 5 -15.36 2.31 10.78
N GLU A 6 -16.37 3.13 10.50
CA GLU A 6 -17.57 2.68 9.80
C GLU A 6 -17.26 2.14 8.40
N ALA A 7 -16.33 2.76 7.66
CA ALA A 7 -15.92 2.28 6.35
C ALA A 7 -15.26 0.90 6.44
N ALA A 8 -14.36 0.69 7.41
CA ALA A 8 -13.74 -0.60 7.64
C ALA A 8 -14.78 -1.68 8.02
N ARG A 9 -15.80 -1.34 8.81
CA ARG A 9 -16.93 -2.26 9.10
C ARG A 9 -17.75 -2.60 7.85
N ARG A 10 -18.04 -1.61 7.01
CA ARG A 10 -18.82 -1.79 5.77
C ARG A 10 -18.08 -2.67 4.76
N LEU A 11 -16.75 -2.54 4.69
CA LEU A 11 -15.90 -3.38 3.84
C LEU A 11 -15.68 -4.77 4.45
N GLY A 12 -15.83 -4.94 5.77
CA GLY A 12 -15.61 -6.23 6.44
C GLY A 12 -14.17 -6.46 6.89
N LEU A 13 -13.36 -5.41 6.97
CA LEU A 13 -12.01 -5.48 7.54
C LEU A 13 -12.07 -5.78 9.05
N ARG A 14 -11.08 -6.52 9.55
CA ARG A 14 -11.04 -7.04 10.93
C ARG A 14 -10.24 -6.16 11.89
N GLY A 15 -9.69 -5.05 11.40
CA GLY A 15 -9.13 -3.97 12.22
C GLY A 15 -7.61 -3.85 12.22
N ALA A 16 -6.92 -4.40 11.22
CA ALA A 16 -5.51 -4.10 10.96
C ALA A 16 -5.33 -2.65 10.45
N VAL A 17 -6.29 -2.17 9.66
CA VAL A 17 -6.37 -0.77 9.21
C VAL A 17 -7.31 0.02 10.12
N GLU A 18 -6.82 1.13 10.66
CA GLU A 18 -7.57 2.09 11.47
C GLU A 18 -7.92 3.34 10.68
N ALA A 19 -8.91 4.08 11.18
CA ALA A 19 -9.31 5.38 10.64
C ALA A 19 -9.53 5.34 9.13
N LEU A 20 -10.05 4.22 8.60
CA LEU A 20 -10.34 4.09 7.18
C LEU A 20 -11.54 4.98 6.86
N GLU A 21 -11.36 5.89 5.92
CA GLU A 21 -12.36 6.86 5.48
C GLU A 21 -12.43 6.85 3.97
N GLU A 22 -13.64 6.98 3.42
CA GLU A 22 -13.83 7.18 1.97
C GLU A 22 -13.48 8.62 1.62
N VAL A 23 -12.70 8.81 0.57
CA VAL A 23 -12.22 10.12 0.11
C VAL A 23 -12.69 10.40 -1.32
N ASP A 24 -12.71 11.68 -1.69
CA ASP A 24 -13.09 12.10 -3.05
C ASP A 24 -12.21 11.41 -4.09
N ALA A 25 -12.86 10.82 -5.10
CA ALA A 25 -12.23 10.11 -6.20
C ALA A 25 -12.94 10.41 -7.53
N PRO A 26 -12.28 10.20 -8.68
CA PRO A 26 -12.92 10.35 -9.99
C PRO A 26 -14.14 9.44 -10.15
N ALA A 27 -15.04 9.80 -11.08
CA ALA A 27 -16.24 9.03 -11.35
C ALA A 27 -15.91 7.57 -11.74
N GLY A 28 -16.57 6.63 -11.08
CA GLY A 28 -16.34 5.19 -11.29
C GLY A 28 -15.28 4.58 -10.38
N ILE A 29 -14.54 5.40 -9.62
CA ILE A 29 -13.53 4.95 -8.65
C ILE A 29 -14.05 5.19 -7.23
N ARG A 30 -13.77 4.26 -6.32
CA ARG A 30 -13.89 4.50 -4.87
C ARG A 30 -12.51 4.41 -4.24
N CYS A 31 -12.16 5.43 -3.48
CA CYS A 31 -10.89 5.50 -2.77
C CYS A 31 -11.15 5.58 -1.27
N TYR A 32 -10.38 4.82 -0.52
CA TYR A 32 -10.36 4.91 0.93
C TYR A 32 -8.93 5.08 1.41
N THR A 33 -8.75 5.89 2.46
CA THR A 33 -7.44 6.09 3.09
C THR A 33 -7.55 5.78 4.57
N GLY A 34 -6.56 5.08 5.10
CA GLY A 34 -6.44 4.74 6.51
C GLY A 34 -4.98 4.54 6.88
N ARG A 35 -4.75 3.95 8.05
CA ARG A 35 -3.41 3.69 8.60
C ARG A 35 -3.32 2.31 9.23
N LEU A 36 -2.16 1.67 9.20
CA LEU A 36 -1.98 0.43 9.95
C LEU A 36 -1.94 0.69 11.46
N ARG A 37 -2.58 -0.19 12.24
CA ARG A 37 -2.58 -0.21 13.72
C ARG A 37 -1.23 -0.66 14.29
N ARG A 38 -0.11 -0.06 13.90
CA ARG A 38 1.23 -0.46 14.35
C ARG A 38 2.25 0.68 14.17
N LEU A 39 3.48 0.42 14.62
CA LEU A 39 4.64 1.25 14.31
C LEU A 39 5.53 0.54 13.27
N PRO A 40 6.07 1.26 12.27
CA PRO A 40 5.78 2.67 11.95
C PRO A 40 4.32 2.89 11.53
N ASP A 41 3.87 4.16 11.57
CA ASP A 41 2.59 4.54 10.98
C ASP A 41 2.70 4.41 9.46
N ILE A 42 1.89 3.53 8.88
CA ILE A 42 1.92 3.19 7.45
C ILE A 42 0.58 3.57 6.87
N ALA A 43 0.60 4.50 5.90
CA ALA A 43 -0.59 4.86 5.16
C ALA A 43 -1.07 3.68 4.32
N VAL A 44 -2.39 3.47 4.31
CA VAL A 44 -3.04 2.41 3.54
C VAL A 44 -4.13 3.03 2.68
N SER A 45 -4.03 2.82 1.37
CA SER A 45 -5.02 3.23 0.39
C SER A 45 -5.71 2.02 -0.21
N LEU A 46 -7.02 2.07 -0.38
CA LEU A 46 -7.81 1.07 -1.09
C LEU A 46 -8.46 1.75 -2.29
N ILE A 47 -8.17 1.26 -3.49
CA ILE A 47 -8.67 1.82 -4.74
C ILE A 47 -9.48 0.75 -5.46
N GLU A 48 -10.78 0.98 -5.58
CA GLU A 48 -11.68 0.12 -6.35
C GLU A 48 -11.99 0.81 -7.68
N ASP A 49 -11.67 0.12 -8.79
CA ASP A 49 -12.05 0.52 -10.15
C ASP A 49 -13.03 -0.54 -10.72
N GLY A 50 -14.18 -0.09 -11.20
CA GLY A 50 -15.17 -0.97 -11.83
C GLY A 50 -16.25 -1.54 -10.90
N ALA A 51 -16.48 -2.85 -10.96
CA ALA A 51 -17.62 -3.50 -10.30
C ALA A 51 -17.44 -3.57 -8.78
N TRP A 52 -18.38 -2.96 -8.03
CA TRP A 52 -18.29 -2.84 -6.58
C TRP A 52 -18.25 -4.19 -5.84
N GLY A 53 -17.46 -4.26 -4.77
CA GLY A 53 -17.29 -5.45 -3.93
C GLY A 53 -16.17 -6.37 -4.41
N SER A 54 -15.17 -5.80 -5.08
CA SER A 54 -14.06 -6.52 -5.72
C SER A 54 -12.83 -6.69 -4.84
N PHE A 55 -12.78 -6.03 -3.67
CA PHE A 55 -11.68 -6.20 -2.72
C PHE A 55 -11.69 -7.60 -2.11
N ASP A 56 -10.53 -8.28 -2.15
CA ASP A 56 -10.28 -9.45 -1.32
C ASP A 56 -9.91 -8.99 0.10
N VAL A 57 -10.91 -8.69 0.92
CA VAL A 57 -10.71 -8.10 2.26
C VAL A 57 -9.99 -9.03 3.23
N ASP A 58 -10.17 -10.34 3.08
CA ASP A 58 -9.44 -11.34 3.87
C ASP A 58 -7.94 -11.33 3.51
N PHE A 59 -7.61 -11.15 2.23
CA PHE A 59 -6.24 -10.95 1.79
C PHE A 59 -5.65 -9.63 2.30
N ILE A 60 -6.37 -8.51 2.17
CA ILE A 60 -5.92 -7.21 2.65
C ILE A 60 -5.62 -7.27 4.16
N ASP A 61 -6.53 -7.84 4.95
CA ASP A 61 -6.32 -8.00 6.40
C ASP A 61 -5.11 -8.89 6.71
N ALA A 62 -4.90 -9.98 5.94
CA ALA A 62 -3.76 -10.86 6.14
C ALA A 62 -2.43 -10.15 5.86
N VAL A 63 -2.32 -9.43 4.74
CA VAL A 63 -1.14 -8.62 4.39
C VAL A 63 -0.90 -7.54 5.43
N CYS A 64 -1.95 -6.81 5.84
CA CYS A 64 -1.83 -5.73 6.82
C CYS A 64 -1.42 -6.26 8.22
N THR A 65 -1.89 -7.46 8.59
CA THR A 65 -1.55 -8.10 9.87
C THR A 65 -0.09 -8.55 9.90
N ASP A 66 0.41 -9.14 8.81
CA ASP A 66 1.77 -9.63 8.67
C ASP A 66 2.54 -8.88 7.57
N VAL A 67 2.59 -7.54 7.70
CA VAL A 67 3.13 -6.67 6.64
C VAL A 67 4.67 -6.71 6.54
N GLU A 68 5.37 -6.99 7.64
CA GLU A 68 6.83 -6.87 7.68
C GLU A 68 7.58 -7.75 6.67
N PRO A 69 7.25 -9.05 6.49
CA PRO A 69 7.88 -9.87 5.48
C PRO A 69 7.75 -9.28 4.08
N HIS A 70 6.59 -8.69 3.76
CA HIS A 70 6.35 -8.07 2.47
C HIS A 70 7.15 -6.78 2.28
N LEU A 71 7.22 -5.91 3.30
CA LEU A 71 8.05 -4.69 3.24
C LEU A 71 9.53 -5.02 3.11
N ARG A 72 10.01 -6.06 3.80
CA ARG A 72 11.39 -6.55 3.63
C ARG A 72 11.64 -7.08 2.23
N ALA A 73 10.71 -7.85 1.67
CA ALA A 73 10.82 -8.36 0.31
C ALA A 73 10.86 -7.21 -0.72
N ALA A 74 9.98 -6.23 -0.58
CA ALA A 74 9.97 -5.03 -1.43
C ALA A 74 11.28 -4.24 -1.30
N ALA A 75 11.76 -4.03 -0.08
CA ALA A 75 12.98 -3.28 0.17
C ALA A 75 14.24 -3.99 -0.34
N VAL A 76 14.29 -5.33 -0.30
CA VAL A 76 15.35 -6.13 -0.93
C VAL A 76 15.28 -6.06 -2.46
N PHE A 77 14.07 -5.99 -3.02
CA PHE A 77 13.89 -5.87 -4.45
C PHE A 77 14.37 -4.51 -4.99
N VAL A 78 14.18 -3.44 -4.21
CA VAL A 78 14.63 -2.07 -4.57
C VAL A 78 16.09 -1.82 -4.18
N GLY A 79 16.50 -2.23 -2.99
CA GLY A 79 17.86 -2.07 -2.48
C GLY A 79 18.75 -3.22 -2.90
N ASP A 80 19.58 -2.99 -3.90
CA ASP A 80 20.53 -3.95 -4.49
C ASP A 80 21.18 -4.88 -3.44
N ALA A 81 21.18 -6.18 -3.73
CA ALA A 81 21.35 -7.27 -2.78
C ALA A 81 22.57 -7.12 -1.84
N GLY A 82 22.36 -6.63 -0.61
CA GLY A 82 23.48 -6.53 0.34
C GLY A 82 23.21 -6.05 1.76
N GLY A 83 22.01 -5.57 2.10
CA GLY A 83 21.75 -5.11 3.45
C GLY A 83 20.28 -5.24 3.80
N ALA A 84 20.00 -5.53 5.07
CA ALA A 84 18.68 -5.32 5.64
C ALA A 84 18.35 -3.84 5.50
N ALA A 85 17.72 -3.48 4.38
CA ALA A 85 17.26 -2.14 4.10
C ALA A 85 16.44 -1.64 5.28
N ASP A 86 16.75 -0.44 5.77
CA ASP A 86 15.96 0.26 6.78
C ASP A 86 14.67 0.78 6.13
N TRP A 87 13.83 -0.15 5.69
CA TRP A 87 12.56 0.11 5.01
C TRP A 87 11.64 0.98 5.87
N VAL A 88 11.80 0.95 7.20
CA VAL A 88 11.06 1.80 8.14
C VAL A 88 11.39 3.27 7.87
N GLY A 89 12.67 3.59 7.71
CA GLY A 89 13.14 4.94 7.39
C GLY A 89 12.79 5.42 5.98
N TRP A 90 12.35 4.51 5.10
CA TRP A 90 12.03 4.84 3.71
C TRP A 90 10.60 5.35 3.49
N GLY A 91 9.78 5.39 4.55
CA GLY A 91 8.41 5.86 4.50
C GLY A 91 7.52 4.99 3.59
N PRO A 92 7.24 3.73 3.99
CA PRO A 92 6.40 2.84 3.20
C PRO A 92 4.94 3.28 3.23
N GLU A 93 4.29 3.15 2.09
CA GLU A 93 2.84 3.34 1.91
C GLU A 93 2.28 2.15 1.13
N LEU A 94 1.11 1.66 1.54
CA LEU A 94 0.45 0.53 0.89
C LEU A 94 -0.72 1.02 0.04
N THR A 95 -0.86 0.47 -1.16
CA THR A 95 -2.07 0.67 -1.97
C THR A 95 -2.60 -0.68 -2.43
N PHE A 96 -3.85 -0.99 -2.10
CA PHE A 96 -4.55 -2.20 -2.54
C PHE A 96 -5.54 -1.85 -3.64
N PHE A 97 -5.57 -2.69 -4.67
CA PHE A 97 -6.54 -2.58 -5.75
C PHE A 97 -7.60 -3.68 -5.64
N SER A 98 -8.53 -3.71 -6.59
CA SER A 98 -9.44 -4.84 -6.77
C SER A 98 -8.67 -6.16 -6.94
N GLY A 99 -9.16 -7.23 -6.31
CA GLY A 99 -8.48 -8.53 -6.29
C GLY A 99 -7.28 -8.58 -5.34
N ARG A 100 -6.13 -9.06 -5.84
CA ARG A 100 -4.91 -9.31 -5.05
C ARG A 100 -3.69 -8.55 -5.54
N GLU A 101 -3.88 -7.62 -6.47
CA GLU A 101 -2.83 -6.69 -6.86
C GLU A 101 -2.72 -5.58 -5.82
N TRP A 102 -1.50 -5.24 -5.44
CA TRP A 102 -1.22 -4.16 -4.51
C TRP A 102 0.21 -3.67 -4.66
N THR A 103 0.50 -2.52 -4.09
CA THR A 103 1.82 -1.90 -4.18
C THR A 103 2.33 -1.42 -2.83
N VAL A 104 3.66 -1.34 -2.74
CA VAL A 104 4.38 -0.63 -1.70
C VAL A 104 5.11 0.53 -2.37
N ARG A 105 4.84 1.76 -1.96
CA ARG A 105 5.66 2.91 -2.33
C ARG A 105 6.64 3.22 -1.21
N PHE A 106 7.93 3.35 -1.53
CA PHE A 106 8.94 3.88 -0.61
C PHE A 106 9.33 5.28 -1.04
N ALA A 107 8.97 6.29 -0.25
CA ALA A 107 9.27 7.69 -0.56
C ALA A 107 10.77 8.02 -0.61
N LEU A 108 11.59 7.31 0.19
CA LEU A 108 13.01 7.63 0.37
C LEU A 108 13.93 6.44 0.09
N ALA A 109 13.49 5.48 -0.74
CA ALA A 109 14.35 4.35 -1.10
C ALA A 109 15.62 4.81 -1.83
N PRO A 110 16.75 4.09 -1.71
CA PRO A 110 17.97 4.39 -2.45
C PRO A 110 17.73 4.35 -3.95
N GLY A 111 18.16 5.41 -4.64
CA GLY A 111 17.96 5.52 -6.08
C GLY A 111 16.54 5.92 -6.49
N ALA A 112 15.65 6.21 -5.53
CA ALA A 112 14.34 6.74 -5.82
C ALA A 112 14.40 8.17 -6.36
N GLY A 113 13.57 8.45 -7.35
CA GLY A 113 13.21 9.76 -7.84
C GLY A 113 12.35 10.54 -6.84
N GLU A 114 11.87 11.71 -7.26
CA GLU A 114 11.16 12.66 -6.39
C GLU A 114 9.90 12.06 -5.74
N LEU A 115 9.23 11.11 -6.42
CA LEU A 115 7.99 10.51 -5.95
C LEU A 115 8.20 9.14 -5.28
N GLY A 116 9.44 8.69 -5.11
CA GLY A 116 9.77 7.42 -4.48
C GLY A 116 9.88 6.25 -5.47
N THR A 117 10.07 5.04 -4.94
CA THR A 117 10.05 3.80 -5.73
C THR A 117 8.78 3.01 -5.44
N LEU A 118 8.08 2.59 -6.48
CA LEU A 118 6.89 1.74 -6.37
C LEU A 118 7.28 0.28 -6.58
N VAL A 119 6.82 -0.62 -5.72
CA VAL A 119 6.98 -2.07 -5.85
C VAL A 119 5.61 -2.69 -6.01
N THR A 120 5.42 -3.48 -7.06
CA THR A 120 4.14 -4.13 -7.37
C THR A 120 4.15 -5.59 -6.92
N PHE A 121 3.01 -6.03 -6.39
CA PHE A 121 2.77 -7.40 -5.97
C PHE A 121 1.55 -7.99 -6.70
N ASP A 122 1.67 -9.27 -7.09
CA ASP A 122 0.53 -10.13 -7.39
C ASP A 122 0.38 -11.16 -6.27
N GLY A 123 -0.60 -10.93 -5.39
CA GLY A 123 -0.73 -11.65 -4.13
C GLY A 123 0.47 -11.40 -3.22
N VAL A 124 1.33 -12.39 -3.03
CA VAL A 124 2.51 -12.27 -2.15
C VAL A 124 3.84 -12.14 -2.90
N HIS A 125 3.80 -12.21 -4.23
CA HIS A 125 4.99 -12.19 -5.08
C HIS A 125 5.24 -10.78 -5.62
N VAL A 126 6.48 -10.30 -5.50
CA VAL A 126 6.92 -9.08 -6.17
C VAL A 126 6.98 -9.35 -7.67
N THR A 127 6.31 -8.52 -8.47
CA THR A 127 6.24 -8.65 -9.94
C THR A 127 7.03 -7.56 -10.66
N GLY A 128 7.33 -6.45 -9.99
CA GLY A 128 8.14 -5.39 -10.55
C GLY A 128 8.41 -4.27 -9.55
N ALA A 129 9.32 -3.38 -9.94
CA ALA A 129 9.49 -2.09 -9.30
C ALA A 129 9.70 -1.03 -10.36
N ASP A 130 9.21 0.17 -10.07
CA ASP A 130 9.31 1.33 -10.94
C ASP A 130 9.77 2.55 -10.14
N ASP A 131 10.65 3.33 -10.74
CA ASP A 131 11.10 4.59 -10.15
C ASP A 131 10.09 5.69 -10.51
N LEU A 132 9.52 6.33 -9.50
CA LEU A 132 8.54 7.38 -9.72
C LEU A 132 9.24 8.74 -9.70
N ALA A 133 9.25 9.39 -10.85
CA ALA A 133 9.67 10.78 -11.01
C ALA A 133 8.52 11.59 -11.60
N ASP A 134 8.51 12.90 -11.34
CA ASP A 134 7.61 13.81 -12.04
C ASP A 134 7.82 13.67 -13.54
N ALA A 135 6.71 13.70 -14.30
CA ALA A 135 6.80 13.76 -15.75
C ALA A 135 7.57 15.03 -16.11
N GLU A 136 8.76 14.88 -16.71
CA GLU A 136 9.47 16.02 -17.30
C GLU A 136 8.51 16.68 -18.28
N LEU A 137 8.03 17.88 -17.94
CA LEU A 137 7.24 18.69 -18.85
C LEU A 137 8.18 19.09 -19.99
N VAL A 138 8.12 18.33 -21.08
CA VAL A 138 8.72 18.71 -22.35
C VAL A 138 7.89 19.86 -22.92
N ASP A 139 8.48 21.05 -22.94
CA ASP A 139 7.95 22.27 -23.57
C ASP A 139 7.59 22.07 -25.07
#